data_AF-A0AAD7G4J4-F1
#
_entry.id   AF-A0AAD7G4J4-F1
#
_cell.length_a   1.000
_cell.length_b   1.000
_cell.length_c   1.000
_cell.angle_alpha   90.00
_cell.angle_beta   90.00
_cell.angle_gamma   90.00
#
_symmetry.space_group_name_H-M   'P 1'
#
loop_
_entity.id
_entity.type
_entity.pdbx_description
1 polymer ?
#
loop_
_entity_poly.entity_id
_entity_poly.type
_entity_poly.pdbx_seq_one_letter_code
_entity_poly.pdbx_strand_id
1 'polypeptide(L)'
;MAERSSEPASLADDESEELNDKSERSSREFGQFWQWRPQSQIRSSDKGIALIEKVRWKTDSTALTPPVETGNAANAEVTAAGRAKETVKRGRTIFGKLKYLSTVAEGGVGSDSVLENRSYGFVSSGSKIVLARVITMYSKGGDKAGAHSTAHRSESIGALSYLFFLTYEHGF
;
A
#
# COMPACT_ATOMS: atom_id res chain seq x y z
N MET A 1 -72.21 -13.25 10.99
CA MET A 1 -71.11 -13.60 11.91
C MET A 1 -70.15 -14.47 11.11
N ALA A 2 -68.88 -14.05 11.00
CA ALA A 2 -67.70 -14.75 10.44
C ALA A 2 -67.76 -15.17 8.96
N GLU A 3 -66.72 -15.08 8.11
CA GLU A 3 -65.30 -14.69 8.24
C GLU A 3 -64.80 -14.39 6.80
N ARG A 4 -64.08 -13.28 6.58
CA ARG A 4 -63.35 -13.00 5.32
C ARG A 4 -61.86 -13.20 5.60
N SER A 5 -61.29 -14.24 5.00
CA SER A 5 -59.84 -14.46 4.97
C SER A 5 -59.18 -13.43 4.05
N SER A 6 -58.22 -12.69 4.57
CA SER A 6 -57.39 -11.75 3.84
C SER A 6 -56.00 -12.38 3.64
N GLU A 7 -55.55 -12.42 2.39
CA GLU A 7 -54.21 -12.85 2.00
C GLU A 7 -53.19 -11.73 2.29
N PRO A 8 -51.97 -12.06 2.76
CA PRO A 8 -50.90 -11.08 2.87
C PRO A 8 -50.18 -10.89 1.54
N ALA A 9 -50.03 -9.64 1.13
CA ALA A 9 -49.27 -9.21 -0.03
C ALA A 9 -47.77 -9.45 0.17
N SER A 10 -47.14 -10.11 -0.81
CA SER A 10 -45.70 -10.28 -0.94
C SER A 10 -45.03 -8.94 -1.28
N LEU A 11 -44.17 -8.45 -0.38
CA LEU A 11 -43.48 -7.17 -0.51
C LEU A 11 -42.00 -7.41 -0.16
N ALA A 12 -41.27 -8.05 -1.07
CA ALA A 12 -39.87 -8.41 -0.84
C ALA A 12 -39.10 -8.59 -2.16
N ASP A 13 -38.96 -7.54 -2.99
CA ASP A 13 -38.08 -7.62 -4.17
C ASP A 13 -37.23 -6.35 -4.44
N ASP A 14 -37.31 -5.29 -3.65
CA ASP A 14 -36.72 -3.97 -4.04
C ASP A 14 -35.35 -3.62 -3.40
N GLU A 15 -34.80 -4.45 -2.50
CA GLU A 15 -33.55 -4.10 -1.78
C GLU A 15 -32.26 -4.71 -2.39
N SER A 16 -32.38 -5.53 -3.45
CA SER A 16 -31.22 -6.25 -4.00
C SER A 16 -30.37 -5.46 -5.00
N GLU A 17 -30.95 -4.47 -5.70
CA GLU A 17 -30.21 -3.69 -6.71
C GLU A 17 -29.32 -2.60 -6.11
N GLU A 18 -29.73 -1.97 -5.00
CA GLU A 18 -29.00 -0.84 -4.40
C GLU A 18 -27.67 -1.27 -3.73
N LEU A 19 -27.56 -2.55 -3.34
CA LEU A 19 -26.34 -3.11 -2.76
C LEU A 19 -25.27 -3.37 -3.83
N ASN A 20 -25.67 -3.65 -5.06
CA ASN A 20 -24.74 -3.96 -6.14
C ASN A 20 -24.01 -2.70 -6.63
N ASP A 21 -24.73 -1.58 -6.80
CA ASP A 21 -24.18 -0.29 -7.24
C ASP A 21 -23.19 0.32 -6.22
N LYS A 22 -23.43 0.10 -4.92
CA LYS A 22 -22.51 0.55 -3.84
C LYS A 22 -21.18 -0.24 -3.84
N SER A 23 -21.21 -1.52 -4.20
CA SER A 23 -20.00 -2.37 -4.27
C SER A 23 -19.08 -1.98 -5.44
N GLU A 24 -19.66 -1.55 -6.56
CA GLU A 24 -18.92 -1.11 -7.73
C GLU A 24 -18.24 0.25 -7.50
N ARG A 25 -18.90 1.19 -6.79
CA ARG A 25 -18.27 2.46 -6.41
C ARG A 25 -17.07 2.28 -5.49
N SER A 26 -17.18 1.39 -4.49
CA SER A 26 -16.06 1.09 -3.57
C SER A 26 -14.87 0.45 -4.30
N SER A 27 -15.14 -0.41 -5.28
CA SER A 27 -14.09 -1.06 -6.10
C SER A 27 -13.39 -0.08 -7.04
N ARG A 28 -14.09 0.93 -7.56
CA ARG A 28 -13.49 2.02 -8.37
C ARG A 28 -12.59 2.93 -7.55
N GLU A 29 -12.94 3.22 -6.30
CA GLU A 29 -12.06 3.98 -5.38
C GLU A 29 -10.83 3.17 -4.96
N PHE A 30 -10.97 1.85 -4.83
CA PHE A 30 -9.87 0.94 -4.50
C PHE A 30 -8.80 0.85 -5.59
N GLY A 31 -9.23 0.76 -6.84
CA GLY A 31 -8.34 0.82 -8.00
C GLY A 31 -7.59 2.14 -8.05
N GLN A 32 -8.27 3.26 -7.76
CA GLN A 32 -7.69 4.60 -7.83
C GLN A 32 -6.72 4.95 -6.69
N PHE A 33 -6.84 4.32 -5.51
CA PHE A 33 -5.94 4.58 -4.40
C PHE A 33 -4.50 4.09 -4.67
N TRP A 34 -4.35 3.07 -5.52
CA TRP A 34 -3.05 2.62 -6.07
C TRP A 34 -2.81 3.06 -7.52
N GLN A 35 -3.80 3.67 -8.18
CA GLN A 35 -3.65 4.25 -9.51
C GLN A 35 -2.97 5.63 -9.41
N TRP A 36 -1.64 5.58 -9.41
CA TRP A 36 -0.75 6.44 -10.19
C TRP A 36 -1.36 7.76 -10.69
N ARG A 37 -0.98 8.89 -10.08
CA ARG A 37 -0.92 10.16 -10.78
C ARG A 37 0.49 10.31 -11.37
N PRO A 38 0.67 10.42 -12.71
CA PRO A 38 1.91 10.94 -13.24
C PRO A 38 2.03 12.38 -12.80
N GLN A 39 3.06 12.72 -12.05
CA GLN A 39 3.47 14.11 -11.90
C GLN A 39 4.14 14.54 -13.21
N SER A 40 3.35 14.79 -14.25
CA SER A 40 3.82 15.48 -15.46
C SER A 40 3.99 16.97 -15.15
N GLN A 41 5.13 17.34 -14.57
CA GLN A 41 5.72 18.67 -14.73
C GLN A 41 7.14 18.70 -14.15
N ILE A 42 8.08 18.06 -14.85
CA ILE A 42 9.47 18.54 -14.85
C ILE A 42 9.58 19.41 -16.09
N ARG A 43 9.32 20.70 -15.93
CA ARG A 43 9.75 21.71 -16.92
C ARG A 43 11.27 21.73 -16.86
N SER A 44 11.90 21.05 -17.81
CA SER A 44 13.29 21.28 -18.16
C SER A 44 13.38 22.67 -18.79
N SER A 45 14.03 23.60 -18.10
CA SER A 45 14.70 24.70 -18.77
C SER A 45 16.16 24.28 -18.95
N ASP A 46 16.47 23.91 -20.18
CA ASP A 46 17.82 23.68 -20.69
C ASP A 46 18.70 24.91 -20.46
N LYS A 47 19.72 24.78 -19.60
CA LYS A 47 21.01 25.49 -19.73
C LYS A 47 22.11 24.63 -19.11
N GLY A 48 22.98 24.08 -19.95
CA GLY A 48 24.32 23.65 -19.54
C GLY A 48 24.62 22.17 -19.69
N ILE A 49 24.72 21.69 -20.93
CA ILE A 49 25.56 20.53 -21.25
C ILE A 49 27.01 20.99 -21.11
N ALA A 50 27.71 20.49 -20.10
CA ALA A 50 29.14 20.12 -20.12
C ALA A 50 29.68 19.96 -18.68
N LEU A 51 29.62 18.74 -18.14
CA LEU A 51 30.83 18.05 -17.70
C LEU A 51 30.49 16.60 -17.35
N ILE A 52 31.28 15.72 -17.94
CA ILE A 52 31.17 14.27 -17.97
C ILE A 52 31.63 13.69 -16.62
N GLU A 53 30.95 12.61 -16.20
CA GLU A 53 31.37 11.56 -15.26
C GLU A 53 32.09 11.97 -13.97
N LYS A 54 31.32 12.12 -12.88
CA LYS A 54 31.70 11.65 -11.53
C LYS A 54 30.53 11.77 -10.56
N VAL A 55 29.35 11.24 -10.93
CA VAL A 55 28.32 10.98 -9.91
C VAL A 55 28.69 9.67 -9.23
N ARG A 56 29.38 9.85 -8.11
CA ARG A 56 29.83 8.86 -7.14
C ARG A 56 28.62 8.04 -6.66
N TRP A 57 28.33 6.94 -7.34
CA TRP A 57 27.65 5.80 -6.73
C TRP A 57 28.48 5.41 -5.52
N LYS A 58 27.99 5.74 -4.31
CA LYS A 58 28.50 5.09 -3.11
C LYS A 58 27.85 3.72 -3.06
N THR A 59 28.44 2.77 -3.79
CA THR A 59 28.24 1.34 -3.55
C THR A 59 29.15 0.95 -2.39
N ASP A 60 28.49 0.62 -1.28
CA ASP A 60 28.84 -0.20 -0.12
C ASP A 60 30.29 -0.51 0.22
N SER A 61 30.64 -0.40 1.51
CA SER A 61 31.44 -1.39 2.24
C SER A 61 31.41 -1.15 3.76
N THR A 62 30.72 -2.06 4.45
CA THR A 62 31.16 -2.70 5.71
C THR A 62 31.24 -1.83 6.98
N ALA A 63 30.15 -1.81 7.76
CA ALA A 63 30.25 -1.63 9.21
C ALA A 63 29.29 -2.58 9.92
N LEU A 64 29.81 -3.75 10.29
CA LEU A 64 29.28 -4.64 11.33
C LEU A 64 29.47 -3.98 12.70
N THR A 65 28.74 -2.92 12.98
CA THR A 65 28.55 -2.36 14.33
C THR A 65 27.37 -1.40 14.24
N PRO A 66 26.33 -1.49 15.10
CA PRO A 66 25.27 -0.50 15.09
C PRO A 66 25.89 0.87 15.43
N PRO A 67 25.90 1.85 14.52
CA PRO A 67 26.32 3.18 14.88
C PRO A 67 25.33 3.71 15.92
N VAL A 68 25.83 4.24 17.03
CA VAL A 68 25.01 4.98 17.99
C VAL A 68 24.47 6.21 17.25
N GLU A 69 23.24 6.09 16.76
CA GLU A 69 22.57 7.12 15.98
C GLU A 69 22.36 8.37 16.84
N THR A 70 23.23 9.36 16.68
CA THR A 70 23.10 10.62 17.40
C THR A 70 22.92 11.79 16.43
N GLY A 71 21.98 12.68 16.76
CA GLY A 71 21.74 13.96 16.10
C GLY A 71 20.67 13.95 15.00
N ASN A 72 20.88 13.23 13.90
CA ASN A 72 20.01 13.33 12.71
C ASN A 72 19.40 12.00 12.23
N ALA A 73 20.16 10.91 12.30
CA ALA A 73 19.69 9.59 11.87
C ALA A 73 18.50 9.12 12.74
N ALA A 74 18.65 9.18 14.06
CA ALA A 74 17.57 8.83 14.99
C ALA A 74 16.30 9.67 14.78
N ASN A 75 16.44 10.97 14.49
CA ASN A 75 15.30 11.84 14.20
C ASN A 75 14.62 11.46 12.87
N ALA A 76 15.40 11.06 11.86
CA ALA A 76 14.85 10.56 10.60
C ALA A 76 14.14 9.21 10.81
N GLU A 77 14.67 8.31 11.62
CA GLU A 77 14.01 7.04 11.95
C GLU A 77 12.67 7.27 12.66
N VAL A 78 12.64 8.11 13.70
CA VAL A 78 11.41 8.46 14.43
C VAL A 78 10.38 9.11 13.49
N THR A 79 10.83 9.98 12.58
CA THR A 79 9.96 10.61 11.59
C THR A 79 9.40 9.59 10.60
N ALA A 80 10.22 8.65 10.12
CA ALA A 80 9.79 7.58 9.23
C ALA A 80 8.75 6.68 9.92
N ALA A 81 9.02 6.26 11.16
CA ALA A 81 8.10 5.46 11.97
C ALA A 81 6.76 6.20 12.21
N GLY A 82 6.81 7.50 12.48
CA GLY A 82 5.62 8.34 12.61
C GLY A 82 4.76 8.35 11.34
N ARG A 83 5.39 8.52 10.18
CA ARG A 83 4.70 8.48 8.86
C ARG A 83 4.11 7.10 8.56
N ALA A 84 4.83 6.03 8.91
CA ALA A 84 4.33 4.67 8.74
C ALA A 84 3.06 4.44 9.58
N LYS A 85 3.08 4.85 10.85
CA LYS A 85 1.91 4.80 11.74
C LYS A 85 0.74 5.61 11.21
N GLU A 86 1.00 6.80 10.68
CA GLU A 86 -0.05 7.65 10.11
C GLU A 86 -0.67 7.00 8.86
N THR A 87 0.14 6.38 8.00
CA THR A 87 -0.33 5.65 6.81
C THR A 87 -1.23 4.49 7.19
N VAL A 88 -0.83 3.68 8.18
CA VAL A 88 -1.67 2.59 8.72
C VAL A 88 -2.94 3.15 9.35
N LYS A 89 -2.86 4.26 10.11
CA LYS A 89 -4.03 4.90 10.71
C LYS A 89 -5.04 5.34 9.65
N ARG A 90 -4.58 5.95 8.54
CA ARG A 90 -5.43 6.32 7.41
C ARG A 90 -6.08 5.10 6.77
N GLY A 91 -5.31 4.03 6.56
CA GLY A 91 -5.85 2.74 6.10
C GLY A 91 -6.97 2.24 7.01
N ARG A 92 -6.74 2.19 8.33
CA ARG A 92 -7.75 1.79 9.31
C ARG A 92 -9.01 2.66 9.25
N THR A 93 -8.88 3.97 9.01
CA THR A 93 -10.05 4.84 8.82
C THR A 93 -10.84 4.49 7.55
N ILE A 94 -10.15 4.22 6.44
CA ILE A 94 -10.79 3.81 5.17
C ILE A 94 -11.50 2.46 5.34
N PHE A 95 -10.86 1.51 6.00
CA PHE A 95 -11.38 0.16 6.23
C PHE A 95 -12.24 0.03 7.49
N GLY A 96 -12.65 1.16 8.08
CA GLY A 96 -13.39 1.27 9.35
C GLY A 96 -14.57 0.31 9.51
N LYS A 97 -15.24 0.00 8.40
CA LYS A 97 -16.49 -0.76 8.35
C LYS A 97 -16.29 -2.26 8.12
N LEU A 98 -15.06 -2.72 7.86
CA LEU A 98 -14.77 -4.12 7.58
C LEU A 98 -14.54 -4.91 8.87
N LYS A 99 -15.04 -6.15 8.91
CA LYS A 99 -14.88 -7.09 10.04
C LYS A 99 -13.40 -7.38 10.36
N TYR A 100 -12.53 -7.35 9.36
CA TYR A 100 -11.09 -7.66 9.47
C TYR A 100 -10.23 -6.42 9.25
N LEU A 101 -10.60 -5.31 9.89
CA LEU A 101 -9.99 -4.00 9.70
C LEU A 101 -8.47 -4.00 9.89
N SER A 102 -7.95 -4.64 10.93
CA SER A 102 -6.50 -4.66 11.20
C SER A 102 -5.74 -5.37 10.08
N THR A 103 -6.17 -6.57 9.72
CA THR A 103 -5.55 -7.37 8.66
C THR A 103 -5.62 -6.66 7.31
N VAL A 104 -6.76 -6.06 6.96
CA VAL A 104 -6.93 -5.38 5.66
C VAL A 104 -6.15 -4.07 5.61
N ALA A 105 -6.18 -3.27 6.69
CA ALA A 105 -5.45 -2.01 6.74
C ALA A 105 -3.93 -2.18 6.73
N GLU A 106 -3.43 -3.28 7.29
CA GLU A 106 -2.00 -3.61 7.34
C GLU A 106 -1.59 -4.56 6.20
N GLY A 107 -2.52 -5.01 5.37
CA GLY A 107 -2.25 -5.97 4.29
C GLY A 107 -1.72 -7.31 4.80
N GLY A 108 -1.99 -7.66 6.06
CA GLY A 108 -1.42 -8.85 6.73
C GLY A 108 0.09 -8.75 6.99
N VAL A 109 0.69 -7.55 6.92
CA VAL A 109 2.09 -7.31 7.23
C VAL A 109 2.23 -6.78 8.66
N GLY A 110 2.99 -7.49 9.49
CA GLY A 110 3.21 -7.16 10.89
C GLY A 110 4.44 -7.84 11.46
N SER A 111 4.62 -7.79 12.79
CA SER A 111 5.73 -8.48 13.48
C SER A 111 5.74 -10.00 13.24
N ASP A 112 4.54 -10.59 13.13
CA ASP A 112 4.37 -12.04 13.01
C ASP A 112 4.39 -12.51 11.54
N SER A 113 4.26 -11.56 10.60
CA SER A 113 4.18 -11.81 9.16
C SER A 113 4.92 -10.69 8.44
N VAL A 114 6.23 -10.81 8.42
CA VAL A 114 7.14 -9.80 7.88
C VAL A 114 7.19 -9.90 6.37
N LEU A 115 7.18 -8.75 5.69
CA LEU A 115 7.32 -8.70 4.24
C LEU A 115 8.81 -8.66 3.88
N GLU A 116 9.23 -9.57 3.01
CA GLU A 116 10.62 -9.72 2.59
C GLU A 116 10.74 -9.85 1.07
N ASN A 117 11.89 -9.47 0.52
CA ASN A 117 12.13 -9.72 -0.90
C ASN A 117 12.04 -11.22 -1.19
N ARG A 118 11.42 -11.58 -2.31
CA ARG A 118 11.14 -12.95 -2.75
C ARG A 118 10.07 -13.69 -1.95
N SER A 119 9.43 -13.07 -0.95
CA SER A 119 8.26 -13.67 -0.30
C SER A 119 7.09 -13.74 -1.28
N TYR A 120 6.21 -14.71 -1.04
CA TYR A 120 4.97 -14.87 -1.79
C TYR A 120 3.80 -14.34 -0.97
N GLY A 121 2.82 -13.75 -1.66
CA GLY A 121 1.60 -13.25 -1.03
C GLY A 121 0.47 -13.14 -2.04
N PHE A 122 -0.74 -12.92 -1.52
CA PHE A 122 -1.90 -12.63 -2.35
C PHE A 122 -2.07 -11.13 -2.50
N VAL A 123 -2.26 -10.67 -3.73
CA VAL A 123 -2.52 -9.26 -4.04
C VAL A 123 -3.93 -9.16 -4.62
N SER A 124 -4.71 -8.23 -4.09
CA SER A 124 -6.00 -7.86 -4.65
C SER A 124 -5.82 -6.76 -5.70
N SER A 125 -6.30 -6.99 -6.91
CA SER A 125 -6.30 -6.02 -8.01
C SER A 125 -7.68 -6.00 -8.66
N GLY A 126 -8.49 -5.00 -8.32
CA GLY A 126 -9.90 -4.95 -8.72
C GLY A 126 -10.68 -6.11 -8.09
N SER A 127 -11.33 -6.93 -8.94
CA SER A 127 -12.09 -8.11 -8.51
C SER A 127 -11.28 -9.41 -8.48
N LYS A 128 -9.98 -9.35 -8.79
CA LYS A 128 -9.11 -10.53 -8.85
C LYS A 128 -8.17 -10.59 -7.67
N ILE A 129 -7.98 -11.79 -7.14
CA ILE A 129 -6.90 -12.13 -6.22
C ILE A 129 -5.88 -12.93 -7.00
N VAL A 130 -4.63 -12.46 -7.03
CA VAL A 130 -3.53 -13.12 -7.72
C VAL A 130 -2.44 -13.51 -6.73
N LEU A 131 -1.79 -14.64 -6.99
CA LEU A 131 -0.55 -14.99 -6.29
C LEU A 131 0.56 -14.11 -6.85
N ALA A 132 1.33 -13.48 -5.97
CA ALA A 132 2.44 -12.61 -6.36
C ALA A 132 3.70 -12.93 -5.55
N ARG A 133 4.86 -12.70 -6.16
CA ARG A 133 6.16 -12.75 -5.47
C ARG A 133 6.77 -11.36 -5.41
N VAL A 134 7.15 -10.91 -4.22
CA VAL A 134 7.85 -9.63 -4.02
C VAL A 134 9.21 -9.69 -4.73
N ILE A 135 9.49 -8.70 -5.58
CA ILE A 135 10.77 -8.57 -6.29
C ILE A 135 11.68 -7.59 -5.56
N THR A 136 11.17 -6.39 -5.28
CA THR A 136 11.90 -5.37 -4.54
C THR A 136 10.93 -4.44 -3.82
N MET A 137 11.39 -3.89 -2.71
CA MET A 137 10.66 -2.92 -1.91
C MET A 137 11.49 -1.66 -1.75
N TYR A 138 10.81 -0.52 -1.63
CA TYR A 138 11.45 0.75 -1.30
C TYR A 138 10.74 1.38 -0.11
N SER A 139 11.50 1.80 0.88
CA SER A 139 10.99 2.60 2.00
C SER A 139 11.24 4.08 1.75
N LYS A 140 10.37 4.93 2.30
CA LYS A 140 10.60 6.37 2.33
C LYS A 140 11.30 6.72 3.65
N GLY A 141 12.46 7.33 3.56
CA GLY A 141 13.17 7.87 4.72
C GLY A 141 12.40 8.97 5.42
N GLY A 142 12.76 9.23 6.68
CA GLY A 142 12.26 10.39 7.43
C GLY A 142 13.10 11.65 7.25
N ASP A 143 14.08 11.61 6.35
CA ASP A 143 14.88 12.78 6.01
C ASP A 143 14.05 13.86 5.31
N LYS A 144 14.53 15.09 5.34
CA LYS A 144 13.84 16.26 4.76
C LYS A 144 13.67 16.13 3.24
N ALA A 145 14.59 15.43 2.57
CA ALA A 145 14.52 15.18 1.14
C ALA A 145 13.53 14.05 0.79
N GLY A 146 13.09 13.25 1.76
CA GLY A 146 12.21 12.11 1.54
C GLY A 146 12.86 11.08 0.63
N ALA A 147 14.17 10.85 0.80
CA ALA A 147 14.92 9.92 -0.01
C ALA A 147 14.30 8.52 0.11
N HIS A 148 14.24 7.82 -1.02
CA HIS A 148 13.79 6.44 -1.06
C HIS A 148 15.02 5.53 -1.01
N SER A 149 14.98 4.53 -0.15
CA SER A 149 16.02 3.50 -0.05
C SER A 149 15.42 2.14 -0.34
N THR A 150 16.22 1.25 -0.92
CA THR A 150 15.83 -0.16 -1.05
C THR A 150 15.62 -0.77 0.33
N ALA A 151 14.48 -1.43 0.51
CA ALA A 151 14.17 -2.18 1.71
C ALA A 151 14.21 -3.68 1.38
N HIS A 152 14.82 -4.46 2.26
CA HIS A 152 14.87 -5.93 2.13
C HIS A 152 13.85 -6.64 3.00
N ARG A 153 13.43 -5.98 4.08
CA ARG A 153 12.52 -6.48 5.12
C ARG A 153 11.67 -5.31 5.63
N SER A 154 10.38 -5.54 5.86
CA SER A 154 9.49 -4.55 6.46
C SER A 154 8.42 -5.22 7.32
N GLU A 155 8.27 -4.72 8.55
CA GLU A 155 7.24 -5.16 9.50
C GLU A 155 5.97 -4.29 9.41
N SER A 156 5.93 -3.33 8.48
CA SER A 156 4.78 -2.47 8.25
C SER A 156 4.62 -2.11 6.79
N ILE A 157 3.44 -2.33 6.24
CA ILE A 157 3.11 -1.88 4.87
C ILE A 157 3.19 -0.36 4.75
N GLY A 158 2.89 0.38 5.82
CA GLY A 158 2.94 1.84 5.85
C GLY A 158 4.37 2.42 5.82
N ALA A 159 5.39 1.61 6.12
CA ALA A 159 6.80 2.03 6.00
C ALA A 159 7.31 1.96 4.55
N LEU A 160 6.57 1.29 3.67
CA LEU A 160 6.92 1.14 2.27
C LEU A 160 6.31 2.25 1.42
N SER A 161 7.06 2.63 0.40
CA SER A 161 6.67 3.63 -0.60
C SER A 161 6.39 3.02 -1.96
N TYR A 162 7.14 1.97 -2.32
CA TYR A 162 6.92 1.20 -3.53
C TYR A 162 7.11 -0.29 -3.24
N LEU A 163 6.22 -1.10 -3.82
CA LEU A 163 6.29 -2.55 -3.80
C LEU A 163 6.22 -3.04 -5.24
N PHE A 164 7.24 -3.75 -5.69
CA PHE A 164 7.26 -4.38 -7.00
C PHE A 164 7.11 -5.88 -6.82
N PHE A 165 6.20 -6.49 -7.57
CA PHE A 165 5.92 -7.91 -7.48
C PHE A 165 5.69 -8.52 -8.86
N LEU A 166 6.00 -9.80 -8.98
CA LEU A 166 5.69 -10.62 -10.14
C LEU A 166 4.42 -11.41 -9.85
N THR A 167 3.38 -11.22 -10.66
CA THR A 167 2.10 -11.92 -10.53
C THR A 167 2.10 -13.24 -11.31
N TYR A 168 1.46 -14.25 -10.74
CA TYR A 168 1.22 -15.54 -11.37
C TYR A 168 -0.28 -15.69 -11.57
N GLU A 169 -0.69 -15.85 -12.83
CA GLU A 169 -2.06 -16.21 -13.18
C GLU A 169 -2.08 -17.68 -13.62
N HIS A 170 -3.12 -18.40 -13.22
CA HIS A 170 -3.34 -19.75 -13.72
C HIS A 170 -4.00 -19.65 -15.10
N GLY A 171 -3.28 -20.04 -16.15
CA GLY A 171 -3.85 -20.22 -17.49
C GLY A 171 -4.49 -21.60 -17.59
N PHE A 172 -5.76 -21.63 -18.01
CA PHE A 172 -6.46 -22.83 -18.45
C PHE A 172 -6.29 -23.03 -19.95
#